data_AF-G5IGT8-F1
#
_entry.id   AF-G5IGT8-F1
#
_cell.length_a   1.000
_cell.length_b   1.000
_cell.length_c   1.000
_cell.angle_alpha   90.00
_cell.angle_beta   90.00
_cell.angle_gamma   90.00
#
_symmetry.space_group_name_H-M   'P 1'
#
loop_
_entity.id
_entity.type
_entity.pdbx_description
1 polymer ?
#
loop_
_entity_poly.entity_id
_entity_poly.type
_entity_poly.pdbx_seq_one_letter_code
_entity_poly.pdbx_strand_id
1 'polypeptide(L)'
;MINFGYIGHDIVLDRNLKENISRSIGELLSKDKEFNFYFLEEDQFSTCIYEAVRQIKNERSDLKINIVLVEAEVEDTKATFEFDKTVTAPNVKKNAHFIVNIRRAQRWIIDQADYLLTYLYTDICLEDKRLLNFINKRVNGGKLILLDLTEPETLSIIRAQRSKLPASQRNVYEKMLSGIPGKEIAKEKGISSARVCQIYRISCSKLRIYTHCAVRKKYDLLAIKKETSSPLES
;
A
#
# COMPACT_ATOMS: atom_id res chain seq x y z
N MET A 1 -23.53 -1.50 8.72
CA MET A 1 -22.28 -2.27 8.58
C MET A 1 -21.37 -1.52 7.62
N ILE A 2 -20.16 -1.19 8.07
CA ILE A 2 -19.13 -0.49 7.30
C ILE A 2 -18.07 -1.48 6.80
N ASN A 3 -17.65 -1.34 5.55
CA ASN A 3 -16.65 -2.19 4.92
C ASN A 3 -15.35 -1.43 4.64
N PHE A 4 -14.23 -2.01 5.07
CA PHE A 4 -12.88 -1.52 4.82
C PHE A 4 -12.16 -2.41 3.83
N GLY A 5 -11.51 -1.78 2.85
CA GLY A 5 -10.47 -2.40 2.03
C GLY A 5 -9.13 -1.71 2.24
N TYR A 6 -8.08 -2.25 1.63
CA TYR A 6 -6.78 -1.58 1.56
C TYR A 6 -6.11 -1.72 0.19
N ILE A 7 -5.18 -0.81 -0.08
CA ILE A 7 -4.23 -0.88 -1.18
C ILE A 7 -2.94 -0.16 -0.77
N GLY A 8 -1.78 -0.77 -0.98
CA GLY A 8 -0.53 -0.16 -0.54
C GLY A 8 0.71 -0.83 -1.10
N HIS A 9 1.86 -0.25 -0.79
CA HIS A 9 3.15 -0.91 -1.01
C HIS A 9 3.31 -2.10 -0.06
N ASP A 10 3.96 -3.15 -0.57
CA ASP A 10 4.34 -4.37 0.15
C ASP A 10 5.41 -4.16 1.24
N ILE A 11 6.08 -3.00 1.21
CA ILE A 11 7.10 -2.58 2.17
C ILE A 11 6.63 -1.33 2.90
N VAL A 12 6.69 -1.38 4.23
CA VAL A 12 6.38 -0.25 5.09
C VAL A 12 7.63 0.60 5.30
N LEU A 13 7.51 1.89 5.02
CA LEU A 13 8.58 2.86 5.21
C LEU A 13 8.35 3.71 6.47
N ASP A 14 7.09 3.97 6.81
CA ASP A 14 6.76 4.87 7.92
C ASP A 14 6.74 4.13 9.25
N ARG A 15 7.52 4.62 10.22
CA ARG A 15 7.65 3.97 11.52
C ARG A 15 6.35 3.96 12.32
N ASN A 16 5.51 4.98 12.18
CA ASN A 16 4.28 5.16 12.95
C ASN A 16 3.03 4.69 12.18
N LEU A 17 3.21 3.85 11.16
CA LEU A 17 2.10 3.46 10.29
C LEU A 17 0.98 2.75 11.07
N LYS A 18 1.33 1.89 12.03
CA LYS A 18 0.35 1.16 12.86
C LYS A 18 -0.49 2.11 13.72
N GLU A 19 0.13 3.11 14.33
CA GLU A 19 -0.56 4.14 15.11
C GLU A 19 -1.45 5.00 14.22
N ASN A 20 -0.97 5.35 13.02
CA ASN A 20 -1.75 6.12 12.04
C ASN A 20 -2.97 5.32 11.54
N ILE A 21 -2.81 4.02 11.29
CA ILE A 21 -3.93 3.11 10.96
C ILE A 21 -4.93 3.08 12.11
N SER A 22 -4.46 2.86 13.34
CA SER A 22 -5.31 2.73 14.52
C SER A 22 -6.11 4.01 14.77
N ARG A 23 -5.48 5.18 14.63
CA ARG A 23 -6.14 6.49 14.72
C ARG A 23 -7.20 6.66 13.63
N SER A 24 -6.83 6.39 12.38
CA SER A 24 -7.72 6.57 11.21
C SER A 24 -8.95 5.67 11.29
N ILE A 25 -8.78 4.42 11.72
CA ILE A 25 -9.90 3.50 11.97
C ILE A 25 -10.71 3.96 13.17
N GLY A 26 -10.04 4.29 14.28
CA GLY A 26 -10.68 4.68 15.55
C GLY A 26 -11.67 5.83 15.43
N GLU A 27 -11.33 6.85 14.63
CA GLU A 27 -12.22 7.99 14.34
C GLU A 27 -13.54 7.56 13.65
N LEU A 28 -13.52 6.44 12.93
CA LEU A 28 -14.65 5.91 12.16
C LEU A 28 -15.49 4.90 12.94
N LEU A 29 -14.96 4.33 14.03
CA LEU A 29 -15.67 3.31 14.83
C LEU A 29 -16.92 3.85 15.53
N SER A 30 -17.09 5.17 15.61
CA SER A 30 -18.31 5.80 16.15
C SER A 30 -19.49 5.77 15.18
N LYS A 31 -19.26 5.49 13.88
CA LYS A 31 -20.26 5.61 12.82
C LYS A 31 -21.17 4.40 12.67
N ASP A 32 -20.79 3.25 13.22
CA ASP A 32 -21.54 1.99 13.09
C ASP A 32 -21.22 1.05 14.28
N LYS A 33 -21.88 -0.10 14.33
CA LYS A 33 -21.64 -1.18 15.30
C LYS A 33 -21.04 -2.42 14.66
N GLU A 34 -21.12 -2.56 13.34
CA GLU A 34 -20.58 -3.71 12.60
C GLU A 34 -19.60 -3.28 11.50
N PHE A 35 -18.44 -3.90 11.48
CA PHE A 35 -17.33 -3.57 10.59
C PHE A 35 -16.73 -4.82 9.95
N ASN A 36 -16.42 -4.76 8.66
CA ASN A 36 -15.64 -5.78 7.96
C ASN A 36 -14.33 -5.19 7.47
N PHE A 37 -13.24 -5.94 7.66
CA PHE A 37 -11.93 -5.62 7.09
C PHE A 37 -11.52 -6.73 6.12
N TYR A 38 -11.44 -6.41 4.83
CA TYR A 38 -11.10 -7.38 3.80
C TYR A 38 -9.59 -7.51 3.60
N PHE A 39 -9.09 -8.75 3.64
CA PHE A 39 -7.69 -9.11 3.43
C PHE A 39 -7.51 -10.03 2.24
N LEU A 40 -6.50 -9.75 1.42
CA LEU A 40 -6.23 -10.51 0.20
C LEU A 40 -4.85 -11.16 0.21
N GLU A 41 -3.85 -10.47 0.74
CA GLU A 41 -2.45 -10.87 0.72
C GLU A 41 -1.79 -10.55 2.07
N GLU A 42 -0.83 -11.37 2.49
CA GLU A 42 0.02 -11.12 3.66
C GLU A 42 1.34 -10.48 3.22
N ASP A 43 1.49 -9.19 3.52
CA ASP A 43 2.70 -8.38 3.31
C ASP A 43 2.93 -7.46 4.52
N GLN A 44 3.97 -6.62 4.51
CA GLN A 44 4.26 -5.77 5.67
C GLN A 44 3.13 -4.76 5.94
N PHE A 45 2.50 -4.22 4.90
CA PHE A 45 1.43 -3.24 5.06
C PHE A 45 0.15 -3.90 5.56
N SER A 46 -0.23 -5.04 4.98
CA SER A 46 -1.40 -5.78 5.45
C SER A 46 -1.19 -6.33 6.86
N THR A 47 0.04 -6.67 7.25
CA THR A 47 0.39 -7.01 8.64
C THR A 47 0.15 -5.84 9.60
N CYS A 48 0.60 -4.62 9.27
CA CYS A 48 0.31 -3.45 10.10
C CYS A 48 -1.19 -3.19 10.26
N ILE A 49 -1.98 -3.37 9.20
CA ILE A 49 -3.44 -3.24 9.26
C ILE A 49 -4.03 -4.33 10.15
N TYR A 50 -3.65 -5.59 9.91
CA TYR A 50 -4.16 -6.74 10.65
C TYR A 50 -3.92 -6.58 12.16
N GLU A 51 -2.69 -6.22 12.55
CA GLU A 51 -2.36 -6.01 13.97
C GLU A 51 -3.16 -4.87 14.59
N ALA A 52 -3.33 -3.75 13.90
CA ALA A 52 -4.12 -2.63 14.38
C ALA A 52 -5.60 -3.02 14.54
N VAL A 53 -6.17 -3.70 13.54
CA VAL A 53 -7.58 -4.17 13.58
C VAL A 53 -7.79 -5.20 14.68
N ARG A 54 -6.86 -6.14 14.86
CA ARG A 54 -6.91 -7.15 15.93
C ARG A 54 -6.85 -6.50 17.30
N GLN A 55 -5.97 -5.51 17.49
CA GLN A 55 -5.89 -4.75 18.74
C GLN A 55 -7.22 -4.03 19.03
N ILE A 56 -7.74 -3.28 18.06
CA ILE A 56 -9.02 -2.57 18.18
C ILE A 56 -10.16 -3.55 18.53
N LYS A 57 -10.22 -4.70 17.85
CA LYS A 57 -11.24 -5.73 18.10
C LYS A 57 -11.18 -6.26 19.54
N ASN A 58 -9.98 -6.44 20.10
CA ASN A 58 -9.82 -6.88 21.48
C ASN A 58 -10.21 -5.80 22.49
N GLU A 59 -9.92 -4.52 22.18
CA GLU A 59 -10.22 -3.38 23.05
C GLU A 59 -11.70 -2.94 23.00
N ARG A 60 -12.40 -3.25 21.90
CA ARG A 60 -13.78 -2.80 21.63
C ARG A 60 -14.74 -3.97 21.47
N SER A 61 -14.95 -4.72 22.55
CA SER A 61 -15.92 -5.82 22.60
C SER A 61 -17.37 -5.39 22.38
N ASP A 62 -17.67 -4.08 22.48
CA ASP A 62 -18.95 -3.48 22.15
C ASP A 62 -19.23 -3.40 20.64
N LEU A 63 -18.23 -3.65 19.80
CA LEU A 63 -18.31 -3.60 18.34
C LEU A 63 -18.16 -4.99 17.74
N LYS A 64 -18.89 -5.26 16.65
CA LYS A 64 -18.73 -6.47 15.86
C LYS A 64 -17.74 -6.22 14.73
N ILE A 65 -16.47 -6.58 14.94
CA ILE A 65 -15.40 -6.44 13.97
C ILE A 65 -15.06 -7.81 13.37
N ASN A 66 -15.25 -7.96 12.05
CA ASN A 66 -14.88 -9.15 11.30
C ASN A 66 -13.61 -8.89 10.47
N ILE A 67 -12.61 -9.74 10.62
CA ILE A 67 -11.44 -9.84 9.75
C ILE A 67 -11.75 -10.91 8.70
N VAL A 68 -11.83 -10.51 7.43
CA VAL A 68 -12.38 -11.34 6.35
C VAL A 68 -11.30 -11.63 5.31
N LEU A 69 -10.97 -12.90 5.11
CA LEU A 69 -10.12 -13.34 4.01
C LEU A 69 -10.90 -13.31 2.70
N VAL A 70 -10.32 -12.70 1.67
CA VAL A 70 -10.80 -12.68 0.30
C VAL A 70 -9.91 -13.60 -0.53
N GLU A 71 -10.44 -14.74 -0.94
CA GLU A 71 -9.69 -15.69 -1.74
C GLU A 71 -9.63 -15.27 -3.20
N ALA A 72 -8.42 -15.30 -3.76
CA ALA A 72 -8.12 -15.06 -5.17
C ALA A 72 -7.67 -16.34 -5.93
N GLU A 73 -7.93 -17.53 -5.35
CA GLU A 73 -7.40 -18.83 -5.77
C GLU A 73 -5.87 -18.85 -5.93
N VAL A 74 -5.18 -19.25 -4.87
CA VAL A 74 -3.86 -19.88 -4.92
C VAL A 74 -3.83 -20.97 -3.85
N GLU A 75 -3.27 -22.13 -4.19
CA GLU A 75 -3.07 -23.28 -3.31
C GLU A 75 -2.47 -22.87 -1.97
N ASP A 76 -3.14 -23.28 -0.88
CA ASP A 76 -2.61 -23.57 0.45
C ASP A 76 -1.42 -22.72 0.92
N THR A 77 -1.52 -21.39 0.77
CA THR A 77 -0.68 -20.49 1.56
C THR A 77 -1.17 -20.58 2.98
N LYS A 78 -0.36 -21.16 3.87
CA LYS A 78 -0.56 -21.11 5.33
C LYS A 78 -0.66 -19.64 5.74
N ALA A 79 -1.88 -19.12 5.81
CA ALA A 79 -2.14 -17.80 6.33
C ALA A 79 -1.69 -17.78 7.79
N THR A 80 -0.91 -16.77 8.15
CA THR A 80 -0.52 -16.54 9.55
C THR A 80 -1.59 -15.75 10.30
N PHE A 81 -2.46 -15.06 9.57
CA PHE A 81 -3.56 -14.31 10.15
C PHE A 81 -4.73 -15.22 10.53
N GLU A 82 -5.41 -14.84 11.61
CA GLU A 82 -6.65 -15.46 12.07
C GLU A 82 -7.83 -14.69 11.45
N PHE A 83 -8.59 -15.37 10.60
CA PHE A 83 -9.76 -14.79 9.93
C PHE A 83 -11.05 -15.28 10.57
N ASP A 84 -12.01 -14.38 10.74
CA ASP A 84 -13.34 -14.72 11.24
C ASP A 84 -14.20 -15.36 10.15
N LYS A 85 -13.95 -14.99 8.90
CA LYS A 85 -14.72 -15.39 7.72
C LYS A 85 -13.82 -15.46 6.50
N THR A 86 -14.22 -16.29 5.55
CA THR A 86 -13.61 -16.38 4.22
C THR A 86 -14.67 -16.15 3.16
N VAL A 87 -14.32 -15.37 2.13
CA VAL A 87 -15.17 -15.10 0.97
C VAL A 87 -14.35 -15.27 -0.31
N THR A 88 -14.94 -15.83 -1.35
CA THR A 88 -14.29 -15.91 -2.66
C THR A 88 -14.75 -14.73 -3.52
N ALA A 89 -13.81 -13.95 -4.05
CA ALA A 89 -14.16 -12.84 -4.91
C ALA A 89 -14.82 -13.36 -6.22
N PRO A 90 -15.92 -12.74 -6.69
CA PRO A 90 -16.56 -13.13 -7.92
C PRO A 90 -15.61 -12.94 -9.11
N ASN A 91 -15.68 -13.86 -10.07
CA ASN A 91 -14.86 -13.89 -11.30
C ASN A 91 -13.38 -14.28 -11.13
N VAL A 92 -12.96 -14.73 -9.94
CA VAL A 92 -11.73 -15.50 -9.81
C VAL A 92 -11.87 -16.79 -10.62
N LYS A 93 -10.84 -17.15 -11.41
CA LYS A 93 -10.88 -18.31 -12.32
C LYS A 93 -9.71 -19.24 -12.04
N LYS A 94 -10.01 -20.53 -11.88
CA LYS A 94 -9.05 -21.59 -11.52
C LYS A 94 -7.83 -21.69 -12.44
N ASN A 95 -8.02 -21.39 -13.72
CA ASN A 95 -6.97 -21.48 -14.74
C ASN A 95 -6.43 -20.12 -15.19
N ALA A 96 -6.78 -19.03 -14.50
CA ALA A 96 -6.23 -17.72 -14.81
C ALA A 96 -4.88 -17.51 -14.10
N HIS A 97 -4.00 -16.73 -14.71
CA HIS A 97 -2.74 -16.33 -14.10
C HIS A 97 -3.00 -15.60 -12.76
N PHE A 98 -2.25 -15.95 -11.71
CA PHE A 98 -2.48 -15.47 -10.33
C PHE A 98 -2.65 -13.94 -10.24
N ILE A 99 -1.76 -13.16 -10.89
CA ILE A 99 -1.85 -11.67 -10.94
C ILE A 99 -3.21 -11.19 -11.45
N VAL A 100 -3.82 -11.90 -12.40
CA VAL A 100 -5.14 -11.54 -12.93
C VAL A 100 -6.22 -11.75 -11.88
N ASN A 101 -6.17 -12.85 -11.13
CA ASN A 101 -7.13 -13.11 -10.06
C ASN A 101 -6.95 -12.16 -8.88
N ILE A 102 -5.72 -11.87 -8.45
CA ILE A 102 -5.42 -10.85 -7.43
C ILE A 102 -6.02 -9.51 -7.83
N ARG A 103 -5.82 -9.06 -9.07
CA ARG A 103 -6.41 -7.80 -9.56
C ARG A 103 -7.94 -7.81 -9.59
N ARG A 104 -8.57 -8.96 -9.84
CA ARG A 104 -10.03 -9.09 -9.78
C ARG A 104 -10.52 -9.00 -8.34
N ALA A 105 -9.84 -9.67 -7.40
CA ALA A 105 -10.16 -9.60 -5.99
C ALA A 105 -9.94 -8.19 -5.43
N GLN A 106 -8.83 -7.52 -5.76
CA GLN A 106 -8.60 -6.10 -5.39
C GLN A 106 -9.73 -5.19 -5.87
N ARG A 107 -10.16 -5.35 -7.13
CA ARG A 107 -11.30 -4.59 -7.67
C ARG A 107 -12.59 -4.89 -6.92
N TRP A 108 -12.83 -6.16 -6.58
CA TRP A 108 -14.01 -6.54 -5.82
C TRP A 108 -14.00 -5.96 -4.40
N ILE A 109 -12.86 -5.98 -3.71
CA ILE A 109 -12.67 -5.35 -2.39
C ILE A 109 -12.99 -3.86 -2.48
N ILE A 110 -12.39 -3.15 -3.45
CA ILE A 110 -12.68 -1.73 -3.69
C ILE A 110 -14.16 -1.53 -4.04
N ASP A 111 -14.80 -2.53 -4.67
CA ASP A 111 -16.20 -2.44 -5.00
C ASP A 111 -17.12 -2.54 -3.76
N GLN A 112 -16.73 -3.34 -2.76
CA GLN A 112 -17.49 -3.51 -1.51
C GLN A 112 -17.16 -2.46 -0.44
N ALA A 113 -16.00 -1.82 -0.53
CA ALA A 113 -15.50 -0.91 0.49
C ALA A 113 -16.26 0.42 0.53
N ASP A 114 -16.56 0.87 1.75
CA ASP A 114 -16.97 2.25 2.04
C ASP A 114 -15.74 3.13 2.29
N TYR A 115 -14.71 2.56 2.93
CA TYR A 115 -13.42 3.19 3.21
C TYR A 115 -12.27 2.36 2.64
N LEU A 116 -11.30 3.01 2.00
CA LEU A 116 -10.08 2.38 1.49
C LEU A 116 -8.86 2.98 2.21
N LEU A 117 -8.17 2.15 2.98
CA LEU A 117 -6.87 2.49 3.56
C LEU A 117 -5.82 2.46 2.44
N THR A 118 -5.19 3.60 2.16
CA THR A 118 -4.21 3.70 1.07
C THR A 118 -2.82 4.01 1.60
N TYR A 119 -1.83 3.23 1.17
CA TYR A 119 -0.42 3.47 1.49
C TYR A 119 0.42 3.47 0.22
N LEU A 120 0.22 4.49 -0.62
CA LEU A 120 0.72 4.55 -1.99
C LEU A 120 1.59 5.77 -2.28
N TYR A 121 2.89 5.59 -2.14
CA TYR A 121 3.88 6.52 -2.70
C TYR A 121 4.02 6.34 -4.23
N THR A 122 3.25 7.09 -5.01
CA THR A 122 3.36 7.12 -6.49
C THR A 122 4.75 7.53 -6.97
N ASP A 123 5.45 8.30 -6.15
CA ASP A 123 6.83 8.76 -6.32
C ASP A 123 7.87 7.65 -6.12
N ILE A 124 7.48 6.42 -5.75
CA ILE A 124 8.34 5.23 -5.74
C ILE A 124 8.09 4.38 -6.98
N CYS A 125 6.82 4.06 -7.23
CA CYS A 125 6.38 3.25 -8.35
C CYS A 125 4.98 3.68 -8.75
N LEU A 126 4.73 3.73 -10.05
CA LEU A 126 3.38 3.87 -10.58
C LEU A 126 2.66 2.55 -10.35
N GLU A 127 1.64 2.60 -9.50
CA GLU A 127 0.67 1.52 -9.39
C GLU A 127 -0.09 1.32 -10.69
N ASP A 128 -0.80 0.20 -10.80
CA ASP A 128 -1.63 -0.11 -11.96
C ASP A 128 -2.61 1.05 -12.22
N LYS A 129 -2.35 1.83 -13.29
CA LYS A 129 -3.16 2.98 -13.69
C LYS A 129 -4.64 2.62 -13.82
N ARG A 130 -4.96 1.38 -14.20
CA ARG A 130 -6.36 0.94 -14.32
C ARG A 130 -7.02 0.81 -12.94
N LEU A 131 -6.26 0.37 -11.93
CA LEU A 131 -6.73 0.28 -10.55
C LEU A 131 -6.87 1.67 -9.93
N LEU A 132 -5.89 2.55 -10.11
CA LEU A 132 -5.97 3.94 -9.65
C LEU A 132 -7.15 4.68 -10.29
N ASN A 133 -7.35 4.55 -11.60
CA ASN A 133 -8.50 5.16 -12.29
C ASN A 133 -9.83 4.61 -11.76
N PHE A 134 -9.88 3.34 -11.40
CA PHE A 134 -11.06 2.71 -10.82
C PHE A 134 -11.37 3.27 -9.44
N ILE A 135 -10.36 3.40 -8.57
CA ILE A 135 -10.46 4.03 -7.26
C ILE A 135 -10.96 5.47 -7.41
N ASN A 136 -10.31 6.27 -8.26
CA ASN A 136 -10.69 7.67 -8.49
C ASN A 136 -12.14 7.80 -8.98
N LYS A 137 -12.60 6.90 -9.85
CA LYS A 137 -13.99 6.88 -10.29
C LYS A 137 -14.97 6.64 -9.14
N ARG A 138 -14.65 5.74 -8.20
CA ARG A 138 -15.48 5.46 -7.02
C ARG A 138 -15.51 6.65 -6.05
N VAL A 139 -14.36 7.26 -5.80
CA VAL A 139 -14.20 8.43 -4.92
C VAL A 139 -14.96 9.63 -5.48
N ASN A 140 -14.74 9.98 -6.75
CA ASN A 140 -15.44 11.09 -7.41
C ASN A 140 -16.96 10.85 -7.51
N GLY A 141 -17.38 9.59 -7.51
CA GLY A 141 -18.79 9.20 -7.45
C GLY A 141 -19.40 9.20 -6.04
N GLY A 142 -18.64 9.56 -5.01
CA GLY A 142 -19.10 9.56 -3.61
C GLY A 142 -19.34 8.16 -3.03
N LYS A 143 -18.85 7.10 -3.68
CA LYS A 143 -19.06 5.69 -3.28
C LYS A 143 -17.93 5.10 -2.45
N LEU A 144 -16.84 5.84 -2.26
CA LEU A 144 -15.65 5.39 -1.55
C LEU A 144 -14.94 6.58 -0.92
N ILE A 145 -14.53 6.44 0.32
CA ILE A 145 -13.70 7.43 1.03
C ILE A 145 -12.27 6.89 1.15
N LEU A 146 -11.28 7.69 0.77
CA LEU A 146 -9.87 7.32 0.92
C LEU A 146 -9.35 7.77 2.28
N LEU A 147 -8.59 6.89 2.92
CA LEU A 147 -7.83 7.17 4.12
C LEU A 147 -6.34 7.05 3.73
N ASP A 148 -5.73 8.19 3.39
CA ASP A 148 -4.31 8.24 3.00
C ASP A 148 -3.42 8.15 4.23
N LEU A 149 -2.64 7.06 4.29
CA LEU A 149 -1.73 6.74 5.39
C LEU A 149 -0.28 7.12 5.08
N THR A 150 -0.02 7.79 3.95
CA THR A 150 1.33 8.24 3.60
C THR A 150 1.76 9.46 4.41
N GLU A 151 3.06 9.53 4.73
CA GLU A 151 3.64 10.66 5.44
C GLU A 151 4.37 11.61 4.46
N PRO A 152 4.10 12.93 4.51
CA PRO A 152 4.77 13.92 3.66
C PRO A 152 6.30 13.92 3.80
N GLU A 153 6.79 13.55 4.99
CA GLU A 153 8.21 13.48 5.27
C GLU A 153 8.90 12.35 4.52
N THR A 154 8.30 11.16 4.50
CA THR A 154 8.78 10.02 3.71
C THR A 154 8.70 10.30 2.22
N LEU A 155 7.64 10.97 1.75
CA LEU A 155 7.55 11.47 0.36
C LEU A 155 8.73 12.38 0.00
N SER A 156 9.16 13.24 0.92
CA SER A 156 10.32 14.12 0.72
C SER A 156 11.62 13.33 0.62
N ILE A 157 11.79 12.29 1.45
CA ILE A 157 12.94 11.38 1.39
C ILE A 157 12.99 10.64 0.04
N ILE A 158 11.85 10.11 -0.41
CA ILE A 158 11.70 9.42 -1.70
C ILE A 158 12.17 10.33 -2.84
N ARG A 159 11.66 11.57 -2.88
CA ARG A 159 12.01 12.55 -3.91
C ARG A 159 13.52 12.84 -3.90
N ALA A 160 14.12 12.96 -2.72
CA ALA A 160 15.57 13.17 -2.59
C ALA A 160 16.40 11.99 -3.13
N GLN A 161 15.91 10.75 -3.04
CA GLN A 161 16.64 9.56 -3.52
C GLN A 161 16.69 9.44 -5.05
N ARG A 162 15.87 10.19 -5.80
CA ARG A 162 15.87 10.16 -7.28
C ARG A 162 17.22 10.51 -7.88
N SER A 163 17.93 11.42 -7.24
CA SER A 163 19.28 11.84 -7.62
C SER A 163 20.32 10.71 -7.55
N LYS A 164 20.02 9.59 -6.89
CA LYS A 164 20.90 8.41 -6.81
C LYS A 164 20.72 7.45 -7.98
N LEU A 165 19.63 7.56 -8.75
CA LEU A 165 19.46 6.76 -9.95
C LEU A 165 20.48 7.18 -11.02
N PRO A 166 21.07 6.23 -11.77
CA PRO A 166 21.88 6.54 -12.95
C PRO A 166 21.10 7.45 -13.93
N ALA A 167 21.78 8.40 -14.58
CA ALA A 167 21.12 9.42 -15.42
C ALA A 167 20.18 8.83 -16.48
N SER A 168 20.59 7.75 -17.14
CA SER A 168 19.77 7.05 -18.14
C SER A 168 18.51 6.41 -17.55
N GLN A 169 18.61 5.84 -16.35
CA GLN A 169 17.49 5.25 -15.60
C GLN A 169 16.54 6.33 -15.09
N ARG A 170 17.11 7.39 -14.49
CA ARG A 170 16.38 8.55 -13.97
C ARG A 170 15.54 9.21 -15.05
N ASN A 171 16.11 9.43 -16.23
CA ASN A 171 15.38 10.05 -17.34
C ASN A 171 14.17 9.22 -17.79
N VAL A 172 14.29 7.89 -17.89
CA VAL A 172 13.14 7.02 -18.20
C VAL A 172 12.09 7.09 -17.07
N TYR A 173 12.57 7.02 -15.83
CA TYR A 173 11.72 7.03 -14.64
C TYR A 173 10.89 8.32 -14.52
N GLU A 174 11.52 9.49 -14.65
CA GLU A 174 10.86 10.80 -14.57
C GLU A 174 9.85 10.99 -15.70
N LYS A 175 10.18 10.57 -16.93
CA LYS A 175 9.24 10.62 -18.06
C LYS A 175 8.02 9.75 -17.82
N MET A 176 8.20 8.52 -17.38
CA MET A 176 7.09 7.63 -17.02
C MET A 176 6.22 8.23 -15.91
N LEU A 177 6.84 8.79 -14.86
CA LEU A 177 6.15 9.43 -13.74
C LEU A 177 5.34 10.66 -14.18
N SER A 178 5.87 11.45 -15.12
CA SER A 178 5.16 12.59 -15.73
C SER A 178 4.00 12.20 -16.65
N GLY A 179 3.77 10.90 -16.85
CA GLY A 179 2.66 10.38 -17.64
C GLY A 179 3.00 10.04 -19.08
N ILE A 180 4.23 10.28 -19.54
CA ILE A 180 4.65 9.99 -20.92
C ILE A 180 4.57 8.48 -21.18
N PRO A 181 3.84 8.04 -22.23
CA PRO A 181 3.72 6.63 -22.57
C PRO A 181 5.08 5.99 -22.89
N GLY A 182 5.30 4.77 -22.40
CA GLY A 182 6.55 4.03 -22.65
C GLY A 182 6.87 3.80 -24.13
N LYS A 183 5.86 3.85 -25.02
CA LYS A 183 6.05 3.79 -26.49
C LYS A 183 6.74 5.05 -27.04
N GLU A 184 6.43 6.22 -26.50
CA GLU A 184 7.06 7.48 -26.92
C GLU A 184 8.51 7.54 -26.43
N ILE A 185 8.75 7.14 -25.18
CA ILE A 185 10.10 7.03 -24.61
C ILE A 185 10.95 6.02 -25.40
N ALA A 186 10.35 4.91 -25.80
CA ALA A 186 10.99 3.88 -26.62
C ALA A 186 11.46 4.43 -27.97
N LYS A 187 10.57 5.18 -28.66
CA LYS A 187 10.88 5.84 -29.94
C LYS A 187 12.03 6.84 -29.81
N GLU A 188 11.97 7.70 -28.80
CA GLU A 188 13.02 8.71 -28.54
C GLU A 188 14.38 8.07 -28.26
N LYS A 189 14.41 6.96 -27.52
CA LYS A 189 15.65 6.30 -27.10
C LYS A 189 16.15 5.21 -28.06
N GLY A 190 15.42 4.92 -29.13
CA GLY A 190 15.75 3.83 -30.06
C GLY A 190 15.76 2.44 -29.41
N ILE A 191 14.91 2.20 -28.42
CA ILE A 191 14.80 0.91 -27.70
C ILE A 191 13.36 0.37 -27.73
N SER A 192 13.17 -0.90 -27.39
CA SER A 192 11.82 -1.48 -27.31
C SER A 192 11.03 -0.97 -26.10
N SER A 193 9.70 -0.94 -26.20
CA SER A 193 8.83 -0.60 -25.05
C SER A 193 8.99 -1.59 -23.88
N ALA A 194 9.28 -2.85 -24.17
CA ALA A 194 9.60 -3.84 -23.14
C ALA A 194 10.86 -3.44 -22.35
N ARG A 195 11.89 -2.94 -23.04
CA ARG A 195 13.12 -2.44 -22.40
C ARG A 195 12.86 -1.19 -21.57
N VAL A 196 12.01 -0.27 -22.03
CA VAL A 196 11.58 0.90 -21.24
C VAL A 196 10.91 0.44 -19.93
N CYS A 197 9.95 -0.49 -20.00
CA CYS A 197 9.29 -1.05 -18.83
C CYS A 197 10.27 -1.73 -17.87
N GLN A 198 11.27 -2.44 -18.40
CA GLN A 198 12.31 -3.08 -17.59
C GLN A 198 13.18 -2.03 -16.86
N ILE A 199 13.66 -1.00 -17.58
CA ILE A 199 14.44 0.09 -16.99
C ILE A 199 13.63 0.78 -15.89
N TYR A 200 12.35 1.04 -16.15
CA TYR A 200 11.44 1.64 -15.18
C TYR A 200 11.32 0.79 -13.91
N ARG A 201 11.00 -0.52 -14.04
CA ARG A 201 10.88 -1.44 -12.90
C ARG A 201 12.17 -1.54 -12.08
N ILE A 202 13.32 -1.62 -12.73
CA ILE A 202 14.63 -1.62 -12.05
C ILE A 202 14.83 -0.31 -11.28
N SER A 203 14.43 0.82 -11.86
CA SER A 203 14.53 2.13 -11.21
C SER A 203 13.64 2.21 -9.96
N CYS A 204 12.40 1.73 -10.04
CA CYS A 204 11.50 1.65 -8.88
C CYS A 204 12.07 0.76 -7.78
N SER A 205 12.60 -0.42 -8.13
CA SER A 205 13.23 -1.33 -7.17
C SER A 205 14.43 -0.69 -6.47
N LYS A 206 15.32 -0.01 -7.21
CA LYS A 206 16.42 0.74 -6.61
C LYS A 206 15.95 1.87 -5.70
N LEU A 207 14.94 2.62 -6.13
CA LEU A 207 14.36 3.69 -5.31
C LEU A 207 13.77 3.15 -4.00
N ARG A 208 13.07 2.01 -4.03
CA ARG A 208 12.60 1.34 -2.82
C ARG A 208 13.74 1.05 -1.86
N ILE A 209 14.84 0.45 -2.35
CA ILE A 209 16.02 0.14 -1.55
C ILE A 209 16.66 1.41 -0.97
N TYR A 210 16.91 2.41 -1.81
CA TYR A 210 17.53 3.67 -1.37
C TYR A 210 16.69 4.39 -0.33
N THR A 211 15.37 4.38 -0.51
CA THR A 211 14.43 4.99 0.43
C THR A 211 14.42 4.24 1.75
N HIS A 212 14.27 2.91 1.72
CA HIS A 212 14.30 2.08 2.92
C HIS A 212 15.59 2.30 3.73
N CYS A 213 16.76 2.31 3.07
CA CYS A 213 18.04 2.60 3.74
C CYS A 213 18.09 4.02 4.33
N ALA A 214 17.61 5.03 3.61
CA ALA A 214 17.63 6.43 4.06
C ALA A 214 16.71 6.66 5.26
N VAL A 215 15.51 6.08 5.21
CA VAL A 215 14.51 6.11 6.27
C VAL A 215 15.04 5.40 7.52
N ARG A 216 15.57 4.18 7.38
CA ARG A 216 16.18 3.44 8.50
C ARG A 216 17.31 4.22 9.17
N LYS A 217 18.27 4.72 8.38
CA LYS A 217 19.40 5.52 8.90
C LYS A 217 18.91 6.74 9.68
N LYS A 218 17.86 7.41 9.19
CA LYS A 218 17.27 8.55 9.89
C LYS A 218 16.70 8.15 11.25
N TYR A 219 15.96 7.05 11.33
CA TYR A 219 15.40 6.59 12.60
C TYR A 219 16.46 6.12 13.59
N ASP A 220 17.52 5.45 13.10
CA ASP A 220 18.67 5.07 13.92
C ASP A 220 19.33 6.33 14.51
N LEU A 221 19.53 7.39 13.71
CA LEU A 221 20.08 8.67 14.17
C LEU A 221 19.15 9.39 15.17
N LEU A 222 17.83 9.30 15.01
CA LEU A 222 16.87 9.89 15.94
C LEU A 222 16.82 9.15 17.28
N ALA A 223 17.00 7.83 17.27
CA ALA A 223 17.10 7.02 18.49
C ALA A 223 18.36 7.40 19.30
N ILE A 224 19.52 7.48 18.64
CA ILE A 224 20.78 7.92 19.26
C ILE A 224 20.63 9.32 19.86
N LYS A 225 20.03 10.26 19.13
CA LYS A 225 19.81 11.62 19.64
C LYS A 225 18.93 11.64 20.90
N LYS A 226 17.85 10.85 20.93
CA LYS A 226 16.97 10.73 22.11
C LYS A 226 17.71 10.20 23.33
N GLU A 227 18.56 9.19 23.16
CA GLU A 227 19.38 8.63 24.25
C GLU A 227 20.40 9.63 24.78
N THR A 228 21.03 10.43 23.90
CA THR A 228 21.99 11.46 24.31
C THR A 228 21.36 12.73 24.89
N SER A 229 20.05 12.91 24.74
CA SER A 229 19.29 14.07 25.25
C SER A 229 18.47 13.79 26.51
N SER A 230 18.55 12.58 27.09
CA SER A 230 17.97 12.31 28.40
C SER A 230 18.81 13.05 29.46
N PRO A 231 18.24 13.95 30.27
CA PRO A 231 18.98 14.58 31.35
C PRO A 231 19.45 13.51 32.33
N LEU A 232 20.68 13.64 32.81
CA LEU A 232 21.11 13.04 34.06
C LEU A 232 20.21 13.58 35.17
N GLU A 233 19.09 12.90 35.45
CA GLU A 233 18.41 13.01 36.73
C GLU A 233 19.08 12.01 37.69
N SER A 234 20.14 12.46 38.35
CA SER A 234 20.39 12.41 39.80
C SER A 234 21.81 12.89 40.12
#